data_AF-A0A450SN91-F1
#
_entry.id   AF-A0A450SN91-F1
#
_cell.length_a   1.000
_cell.length_b   1.000
_cell.length_c   1.000
_cell.angle_alpha   90.00
_cell.angle_beta   90.00
_cell.angle_gamma   90.00
#
_symmetry.space_group_name_H-M   'P 1'
#
loop_
_entity.id
_entity.type
_entity.pdbx_description
1 polymer ?
#
loop_
_entity_poly.entity_id
_entity_poly.type
_entity_poly.pdbx_seq_one_letter_code
_entity_poly.pdbx_strand_id
1 'polypeptide(L)' 'MTTLVDTCGWIEWLIAGSQVDLRGPRLRTIEKVFVPIPVQFERYRWVRREATETKSLLNDLYGRMVLLN' A
#
# COMPACT_ATOMS: atom_id res chain seq x y z
N MET A 1 24.29 -7.75 0.80
CA MET A 1 24.00 -6.31 0.77
C MET A 1 22.62 -6.08 1.39
N THR A 2 22.54 -5.14 2.34
CA THR A 2 21.28 -4.69 2.95
C THR A 2 20.63 -3.66 2.02
N THR A 3 19.33 -3.80 1.77
CA THR A 3 18.56 -2.89 0.91
C THR A 3 17.69 -1.98 1.77
N LEU A 4 17.82 -0.67 1.60
CA LEU A 4 16.87 0.30 2.13
C LEU A 4 15.75 0.50 1.11
N VAL A 5 14.50 0.34 1.54
CA VAL A 5 13.33 0.59 0.69
C VAL A 5 12.53 1.73 1.30
N ASP A 6 12.29 2.76 0.49
CA ASP A 6 11.49 3.92 0.84
C ASP A 6 9.98 3.64 0.78
N THR A 7 9.18 4.60 1.24
CA THR A 7 7.72 4.51 1.26
C THR A 7 7.15 4.23 -0.14
N CYS A 8 7.69 4.87 -1.19
CA CYS A 8 7.24 4.68 -2.57
C CYS A 8 7.46 3.26 -3.08
N GLY A 9 8.63 2.66 -2.81
CA GLY A 9 8.92 1.27 -3.15
C GLY A 9 8.02 0.27 -2.43
N TRP A 10 7.66 0.55 -1.19
CA TRP A 10 6.66 -0.23 -0.46
C TRP A 10 5.26 -0.10 -1.06
N ILE A 11 4.82 1.10 -1.42
CA ILE A 11 3.49 1.34 -2.02
C ILE A 11 3.39 0.64 -3.38
N GLU A 12 4.38 0.81 -4.27
CA GLU A 12 4.44 0.13 -5.57
C GLU A 12 4.32 -1.38 -5.43
N TRP A 13 4.99 -1.98 -4.44
CA TRP A 13 4.89 -3.42 -4.17
C TRP A 13 3.52 -3.83 -3.61
N LEU A 14 2.95 -3.04 -2.70
CA LEU A 14 1.64 -3.31 -2.08
C LEU A 14 0.48 -3.26 -3.09
N ILE A 15 0.57 -2.42 -4.12
CA ILE A 15 -0.49 -2.26 -5.14
C ILE A 15 -0.25 -3.09 -6.41
N ALA A 16 0.80 -3.93 -6.45
CA ALA A 16 1.27 -4.59 -7.67
C ALA A 16 1.44 -3.59 -8.84
N GLY A 17 2.12 -2.47 -8.55
CA GLY A 17 2.34 -1.38 -9.49
C GLY A 17 3.26 -1.75 -10.65
N SER A 18 3.38 -0.83 -11.60
CA SER A 18 4.08 -1.02 -12.87
C SER A 18 5.58 -1.35 -12.74
N GLN A 19 6.20 -1.05 -11.60
CA GLN A 19 7.63 -1.30 -11.36
C GLN A 19 7.86 -2.45 -10.39
N VAL A 20 6.82 -3.21 -10.01
CA VAL A 20 6.93 -4.30 -9.05
C VAL A 20 7.92 -5.37 -9.50
N ASP A 21 8.06 -5.63 -10.81
CA ASP A 21 9.04 -6.59 -11.33
C ASP A 21 10.49 -6.10 -11.24
N LEU A 22 10.69 -4.78 -11.33
CA LEU A 22 12.00 -4.13 -11.19
C LEU A 22 12.47 -4.03 -9.73
N ARG A 23 11.51 -3.93 -8.80
CA ARG A 23 11.76 -3.71 -7.36
C ARG A 23 11.56 -4.97 -6.51
N GLY A 24 10.72 -5.89 -6.98
CA GLY A 24 10.30 -7.12 -6.32
C GLY A 24 11.43 -8.05 -5.90
N PRO A 25 12.49 -8.29 -6.70
CA PRO A 25 13.61 -9.12 -6.29
C PRO A 25 14.28 -8.64 -4.99
N ARG A 26 14.28 -7.33 -4.73
CA ARG A 26 14.89 -6.73 -3.52
C ARG A 26 14.00 -6.89 -2.29
N LEU A 27 12.68 -6.98 -2.49
CA LEU A 27 11.68 -7.17 -1.44
C LEU A 27 11.41 -8.64 -1.11
N ARG A 28 11.79 -9.57 -1.99
CA ARG A 28 11.66 -11.02 -1.78
C ARG A 28 12.59 -11.59 -0.70
N THR A 29 13.66 -10.89 -0.35
CA THR A 29 14.60 -11.31 0.72
C THR A 29 14.43 -10.41 1.93
N ILE A 30 13.29 -10.55 2.63
CA ILE A 30 12.85 -9.60 3.66
C ILE A 30 13.87 -9.44 4.80
N GLU A 31 14.61 -10.50 5.15
CA GLU A 31 15.70 -10.42 6.15
C GLU A 31 16.85 -9.47 5.78
N LYS A 32 16.96 -9.07 4.50
CA LYS A 32 17.95 -8.10 4.01
C LYS A 32 17.36 -6.72 3.75
N VAL A 33 16.08 -6.50 4.07
CA VAL A 33 15.40 -5.22 3.89
C VAL A 33 15.41 -4.44 5.19
N PHE A 34 16.05 -3.28 5.20
CA PHE A 34 15.99 -2.34 6.31
C PHE A 34 14.82 -1.38 6.11
N VAL A 35 13.97 -1.24 7.13
CA VAL A 35 12.80 -0.35 7.10
C VAL A 35 12.85 0.60 8.31
N PRO A 36 13.26 1.86 8.12
CA PRO A 36 13.25 2.87 9.17
C PRO A 36 11.85 3.06 9.77
N ILE A 37 11.76 3.37 11.08
CA ILE A 37 10.48 3.65 11.76
C ILE A 37 9.63 4.71 11.03
N PRO A 38 10.20 5.84 10.53
CA PRO A 38 9.41 6.81 9.77
C PRO A 38 8.73 6.21 8.53
N VAL A 39 9.44 5.37 7.78
CA VAL A 39 8.91 4.68 6.59
C VAL A 39 7.78 3.72 6.99
N GLN A 40 7.93 3.01 8.11
CA GLN A 40 6.87 2.14 8.63
C GLN A 40 5.60 2.95 8.99
N PHE A 41 5.77 4.11 9.62
CA PHE A 41 4.67 4.98 10.02
C PHE A 41 3.96 5.62 8.83
N GLU A 42 4.69 6.10 7.83
CA GLU A 42 4.14 6.64 6.59
C GLU A 42 3.32 5.58 5.84
N ARG A 43 3.85 4.37 5.72
CA ARG A 43 3.16 3.24 5.09
C ARG A 43 1.87 2.89 5.82
N TYR A 44 1.89 2.87 7.16
CA TYR A 44 0.67 2.65 7.95
C TYR A 44 -0.38 3.73 7.69
N ARG A 45 0.00 5.01 7.70
CA ARG A 45 -0.93 6.13 7.41
C ARG A 45 -1.53 6.03 6.02
N TRP A 46 -0.71 5.70 5.02
CA TRP A 46 -1.17 5.52 3.66
C TRP A 46 -2.18 4.37 3.54
N VAL A 47 -1.84 3.17 4.05
CA VAL A 47 -2.76 2.01 4.02
C VAL A 47 -4.08 2.33 4.75
N ARG A 48 -4.02 3.03 5.88
CA ARG A 48 -5.22 3.44 6.63
C ARG A 48 -6.10 4.41 5.85
N ARG A 49 -5.51 5.36 5.11
CA ARG A 49 -6.24 6.27 4.21
C ARG A 49 -6.92 5.49 3.10
N GLU A 50 -6.18 4.69 2.34
CA GLU A 50 -6.72 3.94 1.20
C GLU A 50 -7.82 2.95 1.62
N ALA A 51 -7.66 2.28 2.77
CA ALA A 51 -8.68 1.39 3.30
C ALA A 51 -9.97 2.12 3.71
N THR A 52 -9.84 3.39 4.14
CA THR A 52 -10.98 4.24 4.51
C THR A 52 -11.66 4.79 3.25
N GLU A 53 -10.89 5.24 2.26
CA GLU A 53 -11.42 5.69 0.96
C GLU A 53 -12.09 4.55 0.18
N THR A 54 -11.52 3.35 0.20
CA THR A 54 -12.12 2.15 -0.41
C THR A 54 -13.42 1.75 0.30
N LYS A 55 -13.46 1.83 1.64
CA LYS A 55 -14.71 1.66 2.41
C LYS A 55 -15.73 2.77 2.11
N SER A 56 -15.28 3.99 1.90
CA SER A 56 -16.14 5.13 1.54
C SER A 56 -16.80 4.90 0.18
N LEU A 57 -16.06 4.39 -0.81
CA LEU A 57 -16.60 4.07 -2.13
C LEU A 57 -17.61 2.91 -2.10
N LEU A 58 -17.35 1.85 -1.32
CA LEU A 58 -18.32 0.77 -1.14
C LEU A 58 -19.58 1.26 -0.43
N ASN A 59 -19.45 2.07 0.63
CA ASN A 59 -20.60 2.63 1.34
C ASN A 59 -21.41 3.62 0.47
N ASP A 60 -20.75 4.42 -0.37
CA ASP A 60 -21.42 5.30 -1.33
C ASP A 60 -22.17 4.50 -2.43
N LEU A 61 -21.59 3.39 -2.90
CA LEU A 61 -22.24 2.52 -3.89
C LEU A 61 -23.45 1.79 -3.29
N TYR A 62 -23.33 1.25 -2.07
CA TYR A 62 -24.46 0.66 -1.35
C TYR A 62 -25.53 1.70 -0.99
N GLY A 63 -25.14 2.91 -0.58
CA GLY A 63 -26.05 4.01 -0.30
C GLY A 63 -26.85 4.48 -1.52
N ARG A 64 -26.22 4.49 -2.71
CA ARG A 64 -26.92 4.78 -3.98
C ARG A 64 -27.82 3.64 -4.44
N MET A 65 -27.49 2.38 -4.10
CA MET A 65 -28.30 1.22 -4.46
C MET A 65 -29.56 1.09 -3.57
N VAL A 66 -29.52 1.57 -2.33
CA VAL A 66 -30.67 1.57 -1.40
C VAL A 66 -31.66 2.72 -1.69
N LEU A 67 -31.21 3.81 -2.32
CA LEU A 67 -32.08 4.93 -2.74
C LEU A 67 -32.79 4.72 -4.10
N LEU A 68 -32.63 3.55 -4.71
CA LEU A 68 -33.28 3.15 -5.97
C LEU A 68 -34.36 2.05 -5.78
N ASN A 69 -34.82 1.84 -4.55
CA ASN A 69 -36.05 1.07 -4.25
C ASN A 69 -37.08 1.98 -3.57
#